data_AF-A0AAV6PJE0-F1
#
_entry.id   AF-A0AAV6PJE0-F1
#
_cell.length_a   1.000
_cell.length_b   1.000
_cell.length_c   1.000
_cell.angle_alpha   90.00
_cell.angle_beta   90.00
_cell.angle_gamma   90.00
#
_symmetry.space_group_name_H-M   'P 1'
#
loop_
_entity.id
_entity.type
_entity.pdbx_description
1 polymer ?
#
loop_
_entity_poly.entity_id
_entity_poly.type
_entity_poly.pdbx_seq_one_letter_code
_entity_poly.pdbx_strand_id
1 'polypeptide(L)'
;MSGKKKKKQKSTISCFPLKGQPPKKVARSEEETVEEAVEEIVVELEEDSRETGRKRGLSGAATYRCSFKNEWSIKWPFITLGTTSSYYWCSVCRQENSCVHQGVRDVSRHIESKRHRAKEQALNSAGSVAQFFTPPASEVKVAVAMVQHNVPFAVADHISLLYKECFKDSPTAPNVKSASTKTACIINKAVAPRIRNGLVTKMRKNPFTLVTDGSNDTGLEKMNPITVRIFDTTKVVHRFLDMCTTSGRSSGTAEVIYKKINDVLRENNIPWRNCVGLSIDNAPVNTGAKNSISGRMLKENNSIYLHGCPCHIIHNTARQAGQRFLEISGFDPEDLAVDVGYWFKGSTNSKGYSAEFCDFHGSEYMETLPHISEQWLSLETCVTRILQQYGPLTSYFKSFDEKQPRFRRLVDAFSNPLTEIYLLFFQATLPVFSPLNLLFQREKSSIFQLHGEMTTFILELCARFMKPAALLQSRQVHDIHYKDPLNQLPGEKLDVGFTTRATLNRLLEAGDLTPQEVQQFQQASLAFLVRAVEYAINKLPLKEALLQHAKFVDVQQRAECGVEDALYFVDRFHELLPFHGPREHNKVSEEFLEYQLMDIPMPQDPSTFDVEEFWGRMSSTKNKENMKSWRKTTA
;
A
#
# COMPACT_ATOMS: atom_id res chain seq x y z
N MET A 1 74.10 10.76 -9.47
CA MET A 1 73.70 9.52 -10.17
C MET A 1 72.41 8.99 -9.56
N SER A 2 71.39 8.79 -10.41
CA SER A 2 70.25 7.84 -10.28
C SER A 2 69.39 7.91 -8.99
N GLY A 3 68.13 8.36 -8.97
CA GLY A 3 67.11 8.45 -10.02
C GLY A 3 66.23 7.19 -10.06
N LYS A 4 65.05 7.19 -9.43
CA LYS A 4 63.91 6.34 -9.81
C LYS A 4 62.58 7.08 -9.62
N LYS A 5 62.04 7.58 -10.74
CA LYS A 5 60.68 8.09 -10.91
C LYS A 5 59.68 6.92 -10.94
N LYS A 6 58.63 6.97 -10.11
CA LYS A 6 57.42 6.14 -10.28
C LYS A 6 56.47 6.83 -11.27
N LYS A 7 56.29 6.25 -12.45
CA LYS A 7 55.23 6.61 -13.42
C LYS A 7 53.88 6.06 -12.92
N LYS A 8 52.90 6.94 -12.71
CA LYS A 8 51.47 6.56 -12.64
C LYS A 8 50.95 6.39 -14.07
N GLN A 9 50.37 5.23 -14.35
CA GLN A 9 49.79 4.85 -15.63
C GLN A 9 48.35 5.41 -15.67
N LYS A 10 48.09 6.37 -16.56
CA LYS A 10 46.73 6.83 -16.90
C LYS A 10 46.18 5.87 -17.97
N SER A 11 45.11 5.14 -17.66
CA SER A 11 44.33 4.39 -18.66
C SER A 11 43.29 5.33 -19.26
N THR A 12 43.49 5.72 -20.51
CA THR A 12 42.53 6.45 -21.33
C THR A 12 41.55 5.45 -21.93
N ILE A 13 40.29 5.43 -21.46
CA ILE A 13 39.21 4.71 -22.14
C ILE A 13 38.48 5.73 -23.03
N SER A 14 38.62 5.56 -24.34
CA SER A 14 37.90 6.31 -25.36
C SER A 14 36.46 5.78 -25.49
N CYS A 15 35.48 6.57 -25.06
CA CYS A 15 34.07 6.32 -25.37
C CYS A 15 33.75 6.85 -26.78
N PHE A 16 33.22 5.97 -27.63
CA PHE A 16 32.58 6.33 -28.89
C PHE A 16 31.24 7.06 -28.63
N PRO A 17 30.89 8.13 -29.38
CA PRO A 17 29.59 8.78 -29.24
C PRO A 17 28.50 8.03 -30.02
N LEU A 18 27.52 7.47 -29.30
CA LEU A 18 26.23 7.07 -29.85
C LEU A 18 25.35 8.32 -29.99
N LYS A 19 25.04 8.70 -31.23
CA LYS A 19 24.01 9.71 -31.54
C LYS A 19 22.62 9.15 -31.22
N GLY A 20 22.03 9.58 -30.11
CA GLY A 20 20.61 9.40 -29.79
C GLY A 20 19.84 10.69 -30.06
N GLN A 21 18.73 10.61 -30.81
CA GLN A 21 17.79 11.70 -31.05
C GLN A 21 17.06 12.10 -29.75
N PRO A 22 16.68 13.38 -29.57
CA PRO A 22 15.96 13.84 -28.38
C PRO A 22 14.48 13.42 -28.42
N PRO A 23 13.84 13.13 -27.27
CA PRO A 23 12.41 12.90 -27.20
C PRO A 23 11.63 14.20 -27.40
N LYS A 24 10.55 14.13 -28.18
CA LYS A 24 9.60 15.22 -28.41
C LYS A 24 8.91 15.61 -27.09
N LYS A 25 8.94 16.90 -26.77
CA LYS A 25 8.15 17.52 -25.70
C LYS A 25 6.66 17.39 -26.03
N VAL A 26 5.88 16.78 -25.14
CA VAL A 26 4.41 16.92 -25.13
C VAL A 26 4.10 18.04 -24.14
N ALA A 27 3.53 19.12 -24.66
CA ALA A 27 2.99 20.21 -23.85
C ALA A 27 1.71 19.74 -23.17
N ARG A 28 1.59 20.05 -21.88
CA ARG A 28 0.39 19.85 -21.06
C ARG A 28 -0.43 21.13 -21.23
N SER A 29 -1.56 21.07 -21.93
CA SER A 29 -2.53 22.16 -22.01
C SER A 29 -3.66 21.91 -21.02
N GLU A 30 -4.15 23.01 -20.48
CA GLU A 30 -5.15 23.18 -19.43
C GLU A 30 -6.51 22.59 -19.81
N GLU A 31 -7.21 22.00 -18.83
CA GLU A 31 -8.59 21.53 -18.95
C GLU A 31 -9.55 22.72 -18.86
N GLU A 32 -10.20 23.06 -19.97
CA GLU A 32 -11.37 23.92 -20.02
C GLU A 32 -12.59 23.06 -20.39
N THR A 33 -13.64 23.20 -19.60
CA THR A 33 -14.93 22.50 -19.67
C THR A 33 -15.69 22.79 -20.96
N VAL A 34 -16.08 21.76 -21.71
CA VAL A 34 -17.15 21.88 -22.72
C VAL A 34 -18.01 20.59 -22.73
N GLU A 35 -19.33 20.80 -22.60
CA GLU A 35 -20.38 19.79 -22.75
C GLU A 35 -20.41 19.25 -24.19
N GLU A 36 -20.45 17.92 -24.36
CA GLU A 36 -20.54 17.29 -25.68
C GLU A 36 -21.97 16.77 -25.92
N ALA A 37 -22.65 17.42 -26.88
CA ALA A 37 -23.87 16.95 -27.51
C ALA A 37 -23.55 15.88 -28.56
N VAL A 38 -24.40 14.85 -28.62
CA VAL A 38 -24.32 13.71 -29.54
C VAL A 38 -24.84 14.15 -30.91
N GLU A 39 -24.08 13.94 -31.98
CA GLU A 39 -24.63 13.91 -33.34
C GLU A 39 -24.00 12.82 -34.22
N GLU A 40 -24.88 12.18 -34.99
CA GLU A 40 -24.71 10.96 -35.77
C GLU A 40 -23.90 11.11 -37.05
N ILE A 41 -23.38 9.97 -37.50
CA ILE A 41 -22.60 9.76 -38.72
C ILE A 41 -23.49 9.82 -39.97
N VAL A 42 -23.12 10.61 -40.97
CA VAL A 42 -23.37 10.32 -42.40
C VAL A 42 -22.15 10.75 -43.20
N VAL A 43 -21.49 9.81 -43.90
CA VAL A 43 -20.47 10.13 -44.91
C VAL A 43 -20.99 9.65 -46.26
N GLU A 44 -21.35 10.61 -47.11
CA GLU A 44 -21.66 10.41 -48.52
C GLU A 44 -20.37 10.17 -49.32
N LEU A 45 -20.43 9.26 -50.28
CA LEU A 45 -19.35 8.95 -51.22
C LEU A 45 -19.59 9.74 -52.51
N GLU A 46 -18.71 10.70 -52.83
CA GLU A 46 -18.65 11.32 -54.15
C GLU A 46 -17.75 10.52 -55.10
N GLU A 47 -18.32 10.14 -56.24
CA GLU A 47 -17.61 9.68 -57.44
C GLU A 47 -17.07 10.90 -58.19
N ASP A 48 -15.78 10.89 -58.59
CA ASP A 48 -15.33 11.76 -59.66
C ASP A 48 -14.47 10.99 -60.68
N SER A 49 -14.87 11.13 -61.93
CA SER A 49 -14.40 10.43 -63.11
C SER A 49 -13.64 11.41 -64.01
N ARG A 50 -12.35 11.15 -64.29
CA ARG A 50 -11.68 11.73 -65.48
C ARG A 50 -10.71 10.76 -66.14
N GLU A 51 -11.08 10.37 -67.36
CA GLU A 51 -10.22 9.71 -68.34
C GLU A 51 -9.23 10.70 -68.96
N THR A 52 -7.96 10.29 -69.13
CA THR A 52 -7.19 10.57 -70.35
C THR A 52 -6.24 9.41 -70.61
N GLY A 53 -6.22 8.92 -71.86
CA GLY A 53 -5.66 7.62 -72.22
C GLY A 53 -4.21 7.63 -72.74
N ARG A 54 -3.55 6.48 -72.57
CA ARG A 54 -2.63 5.87 -73.55
C ARG A 54 -2.47 4.36 -73.25
N LYS A 55 -2.95 3.50 -74.17
CA LYS A 55 -2.70 2.03 -74.21
C LYS A 55 -1.32 1.81 -74.90
N ARG A 56 -0.49 0.80 -74.63
CA ARG A 56 -0.74 -0.65 -74.49
C ARG A 56 0.41 -1.36 -73.76
N GLY A 57 0.06 -2.48 -73.12
CA GLY A 57 0.94 -3.57 -72.71
C GLY A 57 0.17 -4.61 -71.88
N LEU A 58 -0.69 -5.41 -72.51
CA LEU A 58 -1.43 -6.50 -71.86
C LEU A 58 -0.46 -7.62 -71.47
N SER A 59 -0.35 -7.91 -70.17
CA SER A 59 0.05 -9.23 -69.67
C SER A 59 -1.06 -9.71 -68.72
N GLY A 60 -1.57 -10.91 -68.98
CA GLY A 60 -2.76 -11.43 -68.33
C GLY A 60 -2.52 -11.94 -66.91
N ALA A 61 -3.34 -11.46 -65.97
CA ALA A 61 -3.94 -12.22 -64.88
C ALA A 61 -5.01 -11.32 -64.24
N ALA A 62 -6.27 -11.76 -64.21
CA ALA A 62 -7.31 -11.05 -63.49
C ALA A 62 -6.94 -11.00 -62.00
N THR A 63 -6.68 -9.81 -61.45
CA THR A 63 -6.47 -9.61 -60.02
C THR A 63 -7.81 -9.66 -59.29
N TYR A 64 -8.25 -10.85 -58.91
CA TYR A 64 -9.32 -10.99 -57.93
C TYR A 64 -8.78 -10.58 -56.57
N ARG A 65 -9.36 -9.55 -55.92
CA ARG A 65 -9.11 -9.25 -54.51
C ARG A 65 -10.08 -10.06 -53.68
N CYS A 66 -9.65 -11.22 -53.22
CA CYS A 66 -10.46 -12.09 -52.35
C CYS A 66 -10.52 -11.55 -50.92
N SER A 67 -11.63 -11.78 -50.24
CA SER A 67 -11.81 -11.51 -48.82
C SER A 67 -12.01 -12.81 -48.02
N PHE A 68 -11.58 -12.78 -46.77
CA PHE A 68 -11.76 -13.84 -45.79
C PHE A 68 -13.24 -14.10 -45.55
N LYS A 69 -13.64 -15.37 -45.58
CA LYS A 69 -15.00 -15.80 -45.24
C LYS A 69 -14.98 -16.50 -43.89
N ASN A 70 -15.87 -16.09 -42.99
CA ASN A 70 -15.97 -16.65 -41.63
C ASN A 70 -16.18 -18.17 -41.61
N GLU A 71 -16.80 -18.74 -42.65
CA GLU A 71 -16.97 -20.18 -42.83
C GLU A 71 -15.64 -20.95 -42.84
N TRP A 72 -14.52 -20.32 -43.22
CA TRP A 72 -13.21 -20.96 -43.23
C TRP A 72 -12.72 -21.29 -41.82
N SER A 73 -13.13 -20.52 -40.81
CA SER A 73 -12.84 -20.80 -39.40
C SER A 73 -13.56 -22.04 -38.86
N ILE A 74 -14.66 -22.47 -39.51
CA ILE A 74 -15.34 -23.72 -39.16
C ILE A 74 -14.48 -24.90 -39.64
N LYS A 75 -13.93 -24.80 -40.86
CA LYS A 75 -13.06 -25.84 -41.43
C LYS A 75 -11.67 -25.87 -40.77
N TRP A 76 -11.16 -24.71 -40.39
CA TRP A 76 -9.86 -24.56 -39.72
C TRP A 76 -10.02 -23.69 -38.47
N PRO A 77 -10.34 -24.26 -37.29
CA PRO A 77 -10.61 -23.49 -36.07
C PRO A 77 -9.44 -22.62 -35.58
N PHE A 78 -8.23 -22.88 -36.06
CA PHE A 78 -7.01 -22.13 -35.72
C PHE A 78 -6.76 -20.90 -36.61
N ILE A 79 -7.67 -20.58 -37.54
CA ILE A 79 -7.62 -19.31 -38.29
C ILE A 79 -8.82 -18.42 -37.99
N THR A 80 -8.59 -17.12 -37.94
CA THR A 80 -9.62 -16.10 -37.72
C THR A 80 -9.42 -14.91 -38.66
N LEU A 81 -10.42 -14.05 -38.81
CA LEU A 81 -10.31 -12.79 -39.53
C LEU A 81 -9.10 -11.99 -39.00
N GLY A 82 -8.30 -11.44 -39.91
CA GLY A 82 -7.17 -10.59 -39.58
C GLY A 82 -7.56 -9.12 -39.42
N THR A 83 -6.55 -8.26 -39.46
CA THR A 83 -6.64 -6.80 -39.37
C THR A 83 -7.60 -6.21 -40.40
N THR A 84 -7.72 -6.84 -41.57
CA THR A 84 -8.70 -6.47 -42.59
C THR A 84 -9.32 -7.72 -43.22
N SER A 85 -10.40 -7.54 -43.97
CA SER A 85 -11.06 -8.62 -44.73
C SER A 85 -10.14 -9.33 -45.71
N SER A 86 -8.99 -8.75 -46.05
CA SER A 86 -8.00 -9.32 -46.98
C SER A 86 -7.00 -10.28 -46.31
N TYR A 87 -7.00 -10.34 -44.98
CA TYR A 87 -6.01 -11.09 -44.18
C TYR A 87 -6.68 -12.03 -43.18
N TYR A 88 -5.94 -13.04 -42.76
CA TYR A 88 -6.34 -13.95 -41.70
C TYR A 88 -5.19 -14.20 -40.74
N TRP A 89 -5.54 -14.33 -39.46
CA TRP A 89 -4.62 -14.72 -38.42
C TRP A 89 -4.55 -16.25 -38.34
N CYS A 90 -3.34 -16.81 -38.15
CA CYS A 90 -3.15 -18.22 -37.85
C CYS A 90 -2.53 -18.39 -36.47
N SER A 91 -3.25 -19.02 -35.54
CA SER A 91 -2.78 -19.20 -34.16
C SER A 91 -1.62 -20.21 -34.02
N VAL A 92 -1.53 -21.19 -34.93
CA VAL A 92 -0.40 -22.14 -35.03
C VAL A 92 0.88 -21.42 -35.42
N CYS A 93 0.82 -20.55 -36.43
CA CYS A 93 1.98 -19.82 -36.92
C CYS A 93 2.28 -18.54 -36.13
N ARG A 94 1.31 -18.05 -35.37
CA ARG A 94 1.32 -16.74 -34.69
C ARG A 94 1.68 -15.60 -35.63
N GLN A 95 1.08 -15.60 -36.81
CA GLN A 95 1.28 -14.56 -37.80
C GLN A 95 0.01 -14.35 -38.63
N GLU A 96 -0.09 -13.15 -39.17
CA GLU A 96 -1.10 -12.78 -40.13
C GLU A 96 -0.65 -13.13 -41.55
N ASN A 97 -1.58 -13.59 -42.39
CA ASN A 97 -1.30 -13.99 -43.77
C ASN A 97 -2.36 -13.38 -44.69
N SER A 98 -1.93 -13.02 -45.90
CA SER A 98 -2.84 -12.50 -46.93
C SER A 98 -3.62 -13.65 -47.59
N CYS A 99 -4.90 -13.41 -47.86
CA CYS A 99 -5.73 -14.25 -48.73
C CYS A 99 -6.20 -13.50 -49.98
N VAL A 100 -5.62 -12.34 -50.27
CA VAL A 100 -6.04 -11.44 -51.36
C VAL A 100 -5.94 -12.11 -52.72
N HIS A 101 -4.96 -12.97 -52.94
CA HIS A 101 -4.61 -13.44 -54.28
C HIS A 101 -5.49 -14.60 -54.77
N GLN A 102 -5.73 -15.60 -53.92
CA GLN A 102 -6.50 -16.80 -54.27
C GLN A 102 -7.45 -17.26 -53.15
N GLY A 103 -7.75 -16.38 -52.19
CA GLY A 103 -8.74 -16.63 -51.14
C GLY A 103 -8.44 -17.91 -50.36
N VAL A 104 -9.38 -18.85 -50.37
CA VAL A 104 -9.27 -20.14 -49.65
C VAL A 104 -8.04 -20.96 -50.05
N ARG A 105 -7.54 -20.83 -51.29
CA ARG A 105 -6.32 -21.54 -51.71
C ARG A 105 -5.07 -20.99 -51.05
N ASP A 106 -5.03 -19.70 -50.74
CA ASP A 106 -3.92 -19.11 -49.98
C ASP A 106 -3.91 -19.65 -48.55
N VAL A 107 -5.09 -19.87 -47.97
CA VAL A 107 -5.26 -20.52 -46.68
C VAL A 107 -4.78 -21.97 -46.73
N SER A 108 -5.25 -22.76 -47.69
CA SER A 108 -4.82 -24.16 -47.84
C SER A 108 -3.31 -24.28 -48.06
N ARG A 109 -2.73 -23.44 -48.93
CA ARG A 109 -1.29 -23.40 -49.18
C ARG A 109 -0.47 -23.02 -47.95
N HIS A 110 -0.96 -22.11 -47.12
CA HIS A 110 -0.33 -21.80 -45.84
C HIS A 110 -0.32 -23.01 -44.90
N ILE A 111 -1.46 -23.70 -44.76
CA ILE A 111 -1.63 -24.86 -43.87
C ILE A 111 -0.75 -26.02 -44.33
N GLU A 112 -0.65 -26.23 -45.64
CA GLU A 112 0.20 -27.25 -46.26
C GLU A 112 1.68 -26.87 -46.28
N SER A 113 2.02 -25.62 -45.95
CA SER A 113 3.42 -25.18 -45.95
C SER A 113 4.24 -25.96 -44.92
N LYS A 114 5.49 -26.26 -45.28
CA LYS A 114 6.45 -26.93 -44.38
C LYS A 114 6.58 -26.22 -43.03
N ARG A 115 6.50 -24.88 -43.03
CA ARG A 115 6.59 -24.05 -41.82
C ARG A 115 5.39 -24.24 -40.90
N HIS A 116 4.18 -24.27 -41.45
CA HIS A 116 2.97 -24.53 -40.66
C HIS A 116 3.00 -25.95 -40.10
N ARG A 117 3.25 -26.96 -40.95
CA ARG A 117 3.33 -28.37 -40.53
C ARG A 117 4.38 -28.63 -39.45
N ALA A 118 5.55 -28.01 -39.53
CA ALA A 118 6.57 -28.12 -38.50
C ALA A 118 6.13 -27.53 -37.15
N LYS A 119 5.45 -26.37 -37.16
CA LYS A 119 4.90 -25.75 -35.95
C LYS A 119 3.72 -26.54 -35.38
N GLU A 120 2.84 -27.05 -36.24
CA GLU A 120 1.71 -27.91 -35.88
C GLU A 120 2.20 -29.20 -35.23
N GLN A 121 3.19 -29.88 -35.83
CA GLN A 121 3.83 -31.05 -35.24
C GLN A 121 4.50 -30.73 -33.90
N ALA A 122 5.22 -29.60 -33.78
CA ALA A 122 5.84 -29.20 -32.52
C ALA A 122 4.80 -28.95 -31.41
N LEU A 123 3.65 -28.35 -31.75
CA LEU A 123 2.54 -28.14 -30.81
C LEU A 123 1.87 -29.46 -30.40
N ASN A 124 1.69 -30.40 -31.33
CA ASN A 124 1.12 -31.72 -31.05
C ASN A 124 2.11 -32.63 -30.31
N SER A 125 3.42 -32.37 -30.42
CA SER A 125 4.49 -33.08 -29.69
C SER A 125 4.74 -32.50 -28.29
N ALA A 126 4.23 -31.29 -28.01
CA ALA A 126 4.28 -30.72 -26.67
C ALA A 126 3.35 -31.54 -25.76
N GLY A 127 3.89 -32.09 -24.67
CA GLY A 127 3.11 -32.88 -23.71
C GLY A 127 1.85 -32.15 -23.26
N SER A 128 0.77 -32.90 -23.05
CA SER A 128 -0.48 -32.35 -22.52
C SER A 128 -0.23 -31.51 -21.27
N VAL A 129 -0.91 -30.36 -21.15
CA VAL A 129 -0.90 -29.51 -19.96
C VAL A 129 -1.24 -30.31 -18.69
N ALA A 130 -1.92 -31.45 -18.83
CA ALA A 130 -2.19 -32.43 -17.78
C ALA A 130 -0.92 -32.88 -17.00
N GLN A 131 0.24 -32.97 -17.66
CA GLN A 131 1.50 -33.36 -17.02
C GLN A 131 2.04 -32.31 -16.03
N PHE A 132 1.58 -31.05 -16.12
CA PHE A 132 1.97 -29.99 -15.18
C PHE A 132 1.16 -30.00 -13.87
N PHE A 133 0.10 -30.80 -13.76
CA PHE A 133 -0.70 -30.91 -12.53
C PHE A 133 -0.06 -31.83 -11.49
N THR A 134 0.95 -32.62 -11.86
CA THR A 134 1.76 -33.45 -10.96
C THR A 134 3.27 -33.20 -11.19
N PRO A 135 3.75 -31.97 -10.93
CA PRO A 135 5.14 -31.62 -11.19
C PRO A 135 6.11 -32.36 -10.25
N PRO A 136 7.33 -32.69 -10.71
CA PRO A 136 8.39 -33.23 -9.86
C PRO A 136 8.66 -32.35 -8.63
N ALA A 137 8.90 -32.98 -7.48
CA ALA A 137 9.15 -32.27 -6.22
C ALA A 137 10.34 -31.30 -6.28
N SER A 138 11.38 -31.62 -7.07
CA SER A 138 12.53 -30.74 -7.30
C SER A 138 12.13 -29.44 -7.99
N GLU A 139 11.31 -29.51 -9.04
CA GLU A 139 10.83 -28.34 -9.78
C GLU A 139 9.89 -27.47 -8.93
N VAL A 140 9.03 -28.09 -8.12
CA VAL A 140 8.18 -27.38 -7.15
C VAL A 140 9.03 -26.60 -6.15
N LYS A 141 10.06 -27.23 -5.56
CA LYS A 141 10.96 -26.57 -4.60
C LYS A 141 11.67 -25.37 -5.22
N VAL A 142 12.17 -25.51 -6.45
CA VAL A 142 12.81 -24.40 -7.19
C VAL A 142 11.81 -23.28 -7.45
N ALA A 143 10.62 -23.61 -7.97
CA ALA A 143 9.59 -22.62 -8.27
C ALA A 143 9.15 -21.84 -7.01
N VAL A 144 8.94 -22.54 -5.90
CA VAL A 144 8.58 -21.91 -4.62
C VAL A 144 9.71 -21.03 -4.10
N ALA A 145 10.97 -21.48 -4.16
CA ALA A 145 12.12 -20.68 -3.76
C ALA A 145 12.23 -19.40 -4.59
N MET A 146 11.98 -19.47 -5.90
CA MET A 146 11.96 -18.28 -6.75
C MET A 146 10.90 -17.27 -6.31
N VAL A 147 9.69 -17.72 -5.99
CA VAL A 147 8.62 -16.83 -5.47
C VAL A 147 9.02 -16.23 -4.12
N GLN A 148 9.56 -17.04 -3.21
CA GLN A 148 9.97 -16.58 -1.87
C GLN A 148 11.06 -15.50 -1.90
N HIS A 149 11.92 -15.53 -2.92
CA HIS A 149 13.02 -14.58 -3.08
C HIS A 149 12.76 -13.51 -4.14
N ASN A 150 11.50 -13.37 -4.60
CA ASN A 150 11.11 -12.41 -5.63
C ASN A 150 11.97 -12.50 -6.91
N VAL A 151 12.34 -13.72 -7.31
CA VAL A 151 13.17 -13.99 -8.48
C VAL A 151 12.28 -14.04 -9.73
N PRO A 152 12.57 -13.25 -10.77
CA PRO A 152 11.83 -13.32 -12.02
C PRO A 152 11.83 -14.73 -12.61
N PHE A 153 10.67 -15.23 -13.06
CA PHE A 153 10.58 -16.58 -13.64
C PHE A 153 11.43 -16.78 -14.90
N ALA A 154 11.81 -15.70 -15.60
CA ALA A 154 12.78 -15.76 -16.70
C ALA A 154 14.13 -16.37 -16.28
N VAL A 155 14.53 -16.26 -15.01
CA VAL A 155 15.76 -16.89 -14.51
C VAL A 155 15.69 -18.43 -14.60
N ALA A 156 14.49 -19.02 -14.51
CA ALA A 156 14.31 -20.46 -14.63
C ALA A 156 14.75 -21.01 -15.99
N ASP A 157 14.75 -20.18 -17.04
CA ASP A 157 15.21 -20.55 -18.39
C ASP A 157 16.71 -20.94 -18.40
N HIS A 158 17.48 -20.44 -17.44
CA HIS A 158 18.91 -20.73 -17.28
C HIS A 158 19.21 -21.79 -16.22
N ILE A 159 18.38 -21.87 -15.16
CA ILE A 159 18.60 -22.77 -14.01
C ILE A 159 18.69 -24.24 -14.43
N SER A 160 17.80 -24.70 -15.32
CA SER A 160 17.77 -26.11 -15.74
C SER A 160 19.07 -26.53 -16.45
N LEU A 161 19.68 -25.61 -17.24
CA LEU A 161 20.96 -25.84 -17.90
C LEU A 161 22.12 -25.83 -16.90
N LEU A 162 22.14 -24.84 -16.01
CA LEU A 162 23.16 -24.70 -14.98
C LEU A 162 23.20 -25.92 -14.05
N TYR A 163 22.04 -26.45 -13.66
CA TYR A 163 21.96 -27.64 -12.83
C TYR A 163 22.58 -28.86 -13.49
N LYS A 164 22.35 -29.04 -14.80
CA LYS A 164 22.96 -30.14 -15.56
C LYS A 164 24.47 -30.00 -15.67
N GLU A 165 25.00 -28.78 -15.77
CA GLU A 165 26.43 -28.52 -15.92
C GLU A 165 27.19 -28.59 -14.59
N CYS A 166 26.64 -28.02 -13.53
CA CYS A 166 27.29 -27.93 -12.22
C CYS A 166 27.15 -29.22 -11.38
N PHE A 167 26.08 -30.00 -11.57
CA PHE A 167 25.78 -31.19 -10.74
C PHE A 167 25.72 -32.47 -11.59
N LYS A 168 26.84 -32.79 -12.26
CA LYS A 168 26.94 -33.94 -13.18
C LYS A 168 26.80 -35.30 -12.49
N ASP A 169 27.11 -35.35 -11.21
CA ASP A 169 27.01 -36.52 -10.32
C ASP A 169 25.60 -36.73 -9.75
N SER A 170 24.71 -35.75 -9.89
CA SER A 170 23.35 -35.84 -9.36
C SER A 170 22.42 -36.62 -10.30
N PRO A 171 21.67 -37.62 -9.80
CA PRO A 171 20.62 -38.26 -10.59
C PRO A 171 19.39 -37.36 -10.79
N THR A 172 19.23 -36.32 -9.97
CA THR A 172 18.05 -35.44 -9.97
C THR A 172 18.26 -34.20 -10.83
N ALA A 173 19.44 -33.58 -10.77
CA ALA A 173 19.70 -32.28 -11.40
C ALA A 173 19.49 -32.25 -12.93
N PRO A 174 19.95 -33.26 -13.71
CA PRO A 174 19.70 -33.31 -15.16
C PRO A 174 18.22 -33.48 -15.55
N ASN A 175 17.37 -33.90 -14.60
CA ASN A 175 15.95 -34.17 -14.80
C ASN A 175 15.05 -32.98 -14.44
N VAL A 176 15.59 -31.94 -13.81
CA VAL A 176 14.89 -30.67 -13.60
C VAL A 176 14.76 -29.98 -14.95
N LYS A 177 13.52 -29.91 -15.49
CA LYS A 177 13.22 -29.30 -16.79
C LYS A 177 12.10 -28.29 -16.60
N SER A 178 12.41 -27.20 -15.91
CA SER A 178 11.48 -26.11 -15.65
C SER A 178 12.04 -24.78 -16.13
N ALA A 179 11.50 -24.33 -17.27
CA ALA A 179 11.66 -23.00 -17.81
C ALA A 179 10.56 -22.07 -17.25
N SER A 180 10.66 -20.77 -17.54
CA SER A 180 9.76 -19.71 -17.07
C SER A 180 8.28 -20.04 -17.15
N THR A 181 7.81 -20.55 -18.30
CA THR A 181 6.40 -20.92 -18.52
C THR A 181 5.98 -22.09 -17.65
N LYS A 182 6.83 -23.11 -17.50
CA LYS A 182 6.54 -24.26 -16.64
C LYS A 182 6.55 -23.85 -15.18
N THR A 183 7.52 -23.07 -14.74
CA THR A 183 7.61 -22.52 -13.39
C THR A 183 6.35 -21.73 -13.05
N ALA A 184 5.90 -20.84 -13.94
CA ALA A 184 4.64 -20.11 -13.79
C ALA A 184 3.42 -21.05 -13.71
N CYS A 185 3.39 -22.10 -14.53
CA CYS A 185 2.32 -23.11 -14.50
C CYS A 185 2.30 -23.89 -13.18
N ILE A 186 3.47 -24.34 -12.69
CA ILE A 186 3.63 -25.04 -11.40
C ILE A 186 3.06 -24.18 -10.27
N ILE A 187 3.45 -22.90 -10.22
CA ILE A 187 2.96 -21.97 -9.20
C ILE A 187 1.44 -21.80 -9.31
N ASN A 188 0.94 -21.43 -10.49
CA ASN A 188 -0.47 -21.05 -10.66
C ASN A 188 -1.45 -22.22 -10.66
N LYS A 189 -1.02 -23.42 -11.06
CA LYS A 189 -1.91 -24.58 -11.27
C LYS A 189 -1.72 -25.70 -10.24
N ALA A 190 -0.55 -25.82 -9.62
CA ALA A 190 -0.30 -26.85 -8.60
C ALA A 190 -0.15 -26.28 -7.18
N VAL A 191 0.66 -25.23 -7.00
CA VAL A 191 0.99 -24.70 -5.66
C VAL A 191 -0.09 -23.78 -5.13
N ALA A 192 -0.42 -22.71 -5.86
CA ALA A 192 -1.36 -21.68 -5.41
C ALA A 192 -2.76 -22.24 -5.07
N PRO A 193 -3.37 -23.14 -5.88
CA PRO A 193 -4.66 -23.73 -5.54
C PRO A 193 -4.63 -24.53 -4.24
N ARG A 194 -3.54 -25.25 -3.95
CA ARG A 194 -3.39 -26.03 -2.71
C ARG A 194 -3.29 -25.13 -1.48
N ILE A 195 -2.49 -24.07 -1.56
CA ILE A 195 -2.36 -23.08 -0.48
C ILE A 195 -3.70 -22.37 -0.25
N ARG A 196 -4.35 -21.92 -1.33
CA ARG A 196 -5.67 -21.26 -1.27
C ARG A 196 -6.74 -22.18 -0.69
N ASN A 197 -6.80 -23.44 -1.10
CA ASN A 197 -7.74 -24.42 -0.55
C ASN A 197 -7.53 -24.66 0.94
N GLY A 198 -6.27 -24.67 1.40
CA GLY A 198 -5.93 -24.73 2.82
C GLY A 198 -6.51 -23.55 3.60
N LEU A 199 -6.32 -22.32 3.09
CA LEU A 199 -6.89 -21.11 3.68
C LEU A 199 -8.42 -21.14 3.68
N VAL A 200 -9.05 -21.42 2.53
CA VAL A 200 -10.51 -21.50 2.38
C VAL A 200 -11.10 -22.51 3.36
N THR A 201 -10.49 -23.68 3.52
CA THR A 201 -10.96 -24.70 4.48
C THR A 201 -10.94 -24.18 5.92
N LYS A 202 -9.93 -23.38 6.29
CA LYS A 202 -9.87 -22.74 7.61
C LYS A 202 -10.96 -21.68 7.76
N MET A 203 -11.15 -20.81 6.76
CA MET A 203 -12.17 -19.75 6.78
C MET A 203 -13.61 -20.30 6.85
N ARG A 204 -13.86 -21.49 6.29
CA ARG A 204 -15.17 -22.17 6.40
C ARG A 204 -15.53 -22.59 7.82
N LYS A 205 -14.54 -22.77 8.69
CA LYS A 205 -14.71 -23.37 10.02
C LYS A 205 -14.37 -22.44 11.17
N ASN A 206 -13.58 -21.39 10.92
CA ASN A 206 -13.01 -20.55 11.96
C ASN A 206 -13.30 -19.07 11.66
N PRO A 207 -13.38 -18.23 12.70
CA PRO A 207 -13.51 -16.79 12.53
C PRO A 207 -12.32 -16.21 11.74
N PHE A 208 -12.60 -15.21 10.93
CA PHE A 208 -11.59 -14.48 10.17
C PHE A 208 -11.95 -13.00 10.01
N THR A 209 -10.92 -12.19 9.78
CA THR A 209 -11.05 -10.77 9.44
C THR A 209 -10.62 -10.56 7.99
N LEU A 210 -11.48 -9.91 7.21
CA LEU A 210 -11.12 -9.47 5.86
C LEU A 210 -10.35 -8.16 5.92
N VAL A 211 -9.34 -8.03 5.07
CA VAL A 211 -8.56 -6.81 4.91
C VAL A 211 -8.45 -6.51 3.43
N THR A 212 -8.87 -5.32 3.01
CA THR A 212 -8.74 -4.89 1.61
C THR A 212 -8.22 -3.47 1.54
N ASP A 213 -7.38 -3.23 0.54
CA ASP A 213 -6.81 -1.92 0.20
C ASP A 213 -6.89 -1.75 -1.32
N GLY A 214 -7.43 -0.64 -1.78
CA GLY A 214 -7.69 -0.41 -3.20
C GLY A 214 -6.47 0.13 -3.92
N SER A 215 -6.17 -0.38 -5.13
CA SER A 215 -5.10 0.15 -5.98
C SER A 215 -5.56 0.35 -7.42
N ASN A 216 -4.98 1.36 -8.07
CA ASN A 216 -5.24 1.71 -9.47
C ASN A 216 -4.01 1.44 -10.38
N ASP A 217 -3.01 0.69 -9.90
CA ASP A 217 -1.70 0.51 -10.56
C ASP A 217 -1.70 -0.47 -11.76
N THR A 218 -2.86 -0.84 -12.29
CA THR A 218 -3.03 -1.79 -13.41
C THR A 218 -3.63 -1.19 -14.67
N GLY A 219 -3.64 0.15 -14.77
CA GLY A 219 -4.21 0.85 -15.91
C GLY A 219 -5.74 0.88 -15.86
N LEU A 220 -6.41 0.02 -16.63
CA LEU A 220 -7.88 0.01 -16.77
C LEU A 220 -8.60 -0.86 -15.73
N GLU A 221 -7.88 -1.79 -15.10
CA GLU A 221 -8.43 -2.61 -14.03
C GLU A 221 -8.18 -1.94 -12.67
N LYS A 222 -9.19 -1.98 -11.80
CA LYS A 222 -9.04 -1.63 -10.39
C LYS A 222 -8.82 -2.89 -9.59
N MET A 223 -7.81 -2.89 -8.73
CA MET A 223 -7.51 -4.00 -7.84
C MET A 223 -8.02 -3.70 -6.44
N ASN A 224 -8.68 -4.68 -5.82
CA ASN A 224 -9.05 -4.62 -4.40
C ASN A 224 -8.56 -5.92 -3.74
N PRO A 225 -7.24 -6.12 -3.60
CA PRO A 225 -6.68 -7.33 -3.02
C PRO A 225 -7.32 -7.64 -1.67
N ILE A 226 -7.98 -8.80 -1.60
CA ILE A 226 -8.50 -9.34 -0.36
C ILE A 226 -7.42 -10.19 0.27
N THR A 227 -7.07 -9.80 1.48
CA THR A 227 -6.27 -10.57 2.41
C THR A 227 -7.10 -10.91 3.64
N VAL A 228 -6.67 -11.92 4.38
CA VAL A 228 -7.41 -12.52 5.47
C VAL A 228 -6.49 -12.64 6.67
N ARG A 229 -6.92 -12.13 7.82
CA ARG A 229 -6.31 -12.43 9.12
C ARG A 229 -7.09 -13.56 9.78
N ILE A 230 -6.41 -14.62 10.16
CA ILE A 230 -7.00 -15.80 10.79
C ILE A 230 -6.06 -16.35 11.85
N PHE A 231 -6.60 -16.88 12.95
CA PHE A 231 -5.81 -17.55 13.97
C PHE A 231 -5.40 -18.95 13.48
N ASP A 232 -4.10 -19.22 13.45
CA ASP A 232 -3.50 -20.47 12.97
C ASP A 232 -2.62 -21.11 14.04
N THR A 233 -3.20 -22.09 14.75
CA THR A 233 -2.61 -22.88 15.84
C THR A 233 -2.17 -22.05 17.06
N THR A 234 -1.18 -21.18 16.92
CA THR A 234 -0.62 -20.37 18.01
C THR A 234 -0.49 -18.89 17.69
N LYS A 235 -0.80 -18.47 16.46
CA LYS A 235 -0.62 -17.06 16.06
C LYS A 235 -1.63 -16.60 15.03
N VAL A 236 -1.85 -15.30 14.96
CA VAL A 236 -2.60 -14.69 13.86
C VAL A 236 -1.73 -14.66 12.63
N VAL A 237 -2.26 -15.12 11.50
CA VAL A 237 -1.56 -15.09 10.22
C VAL A 237 -2.33 -14.28 9.20
N HIS A 238 -1.59 -13.52 8.40
CA HIS A 238 -2.10 -12.76 7.28
C HIS A 238 -1.88 -13.54 5.98
N ARG A 239 -2.93 -13.71 5.18
CA ARG A 239 -2.90 -14.53 3.95
C ARG A 239 -3.65 -13.86 2.83
N PHE A 240 -3.09 -13.90 1.63
CA PHE A 240 -3.78 -13.45 0.43
C PHE A 240 -4.87 -14.45 0.01
N LEU A 241 -6.06 -13.94 -0.33
CA LEU A 241 -7.18 -14.73 -0.81
C LEU A 241 -7.39 -14.53 -2.31
N ASP A 242 -7.59 -13.29 -2.74
CA ASP A 242 -7.95 -12.97 -4.13
C ASP A 242 -7.59 -11.52 -4.48
N MET A 243 -7.31 -11.22 -5.75
CA MET A 243 -6.99 -9.86 -6.19
C MET A 243 -8.24 -8.99 -6.36
N CYS A 244 -9.41 -9.61 -6.53
CA CYS A 244 -10.71 -8.96 -6.76
C CYS A 244 -10.62 -7.79 -7.74
N THR A 245 -10.16 -8.10 -8.95
CA THR A 245 -10.09 -7.13 -10.03
C THR A 245 -11.49 -6.81 -10.55
N THR A 246 -11.72 -5.52 -10.80
CA THR A 246 -12.96 -4.99 -11.37
C THR A 246 -12.61 -4.05 -12.53
N SER A 247 -13.44 -4.06 -13.57
CA SER A 247 -13.17 -3.29 -14.81
C SER A 247 -14.43 -2.55 -15.27
N GLY A 248 -14.25 -1.51 -16.08
CA GLY A 248 -15.33 -0.69 -16.62
C GLY A 248 -15.70 0.53 -15.75
N ARG A 249 -16.66 1.33 -16.23
CA ARG A 249 -16.98 2.67 -15.69
C ARG A 249 -17.38 2.68 -14.20
N SER A 250 -17.91 1.58 -13.69
CA SER A 250 -18.40 1.45 -12.30
C SER A 250 -17.51 0.57 -11.43
N SER A 251 -16.30 0.23 -11.87
CA SER A 251 -15.35 -0.66 -11.19
C SER A 251 -15.01 -0.20 -9.76
N GLY A 252 -15.02 1.12 -9.54
CA GLY A 252 -14.74 1.75 -8.26
C GLY A 252 -15.94 1.94 -7.32
N THR A 253 -17.13 1.46 -7.67
CA THR A 253 -18.31 1.62 -6.81
C THR A 253 -18.36 0.55 -5.72
N ALA A 254 -18.93 0.92 -4.57
CA ALA A 254 -19.08 0.01 -3.44
C ALA A 254 -19.86 -1.26 -3.81
N GLU A 255 -20.84 -1.14 -4.70
CA GLU A 255 -21.63 -2.27 -5.18
C GLU A 255 -20.81 -3.30 -5.93
N VAL A 256 -20.02 -2.84 -6.91
CA VAL A 256 -19.23 -3.73 -7.77
C VAL A 256 -18.12 -4.40 -6.97
N ILE A 257 -17.46 -3.65 -6.10
CA ILE A 257 -16.41 -4.19 -5.22
C ILE A 257 -17.00 -5.20 -4.23
N TYR A 258 -18.10 -4.84 -3.54
CA TYR A 258 -18.81 -5.75 -2.64
C TYR A 258 -19.25 -7.03 -3.35
N LYS A 259 -19.85 -6.89 -4.55
CA LYS A 259 -20.30 -8.04 -5.33
C LYS A 259 -19.13 -8.97 -5.62
N LYS A 260 -17.98 -8.44 -6.02
CA LYS A 260 -16.79 -9.25 -6.29
C LYS A 260 -16.28 -9.98 -5.04
N ILE A 261 -16.24 -9.31 -3.88
CA ILE A 261 -15.92 -9.92 -2.57
C ILE A 261 -16.90 -11.07 -2.26
N ASN A 262 -18.19 -10.82 -2.41
CA ASN A 262 -19.25 -11.80 -2.14
C ASN A 262 -19.18 -13.00 -3.09
N ASP A 263 -18.94 -12.76 -4.38
CA ASP A 263 -18.77 -13.83 -5.37
C ASP A 263 -17.59 -14.74 -4.98
N VAL A 264 -16.45 -14.19 -4.56
CA VAL A 264 -15.30 -14.97 -4.08
C VAL A 264 -15.65 -15.81 -2.86
N LEU A 265 -16.34 -15.26 -1.87
CA LEU A 265 -16.77 -16.01 -0.67
C LEU A 265 -17.76 -17.13 -1.04
N ARG A 266 -18.75 -16.84 -1.90
CA ARG A 266 -19.78 -17.78 -2.34
C ARG A 266 -19.19 -18.94 -3.15
N GLU A 267 -18.36 -18.64 -4.15
CA GLU A 267 -17.67 -19.65 -4.97
C GLU A 267 -16.82 -20.60 -4.09
N ASN A 268 -16.26 -20.07 -3.01
CA ASN A 268 -15.46 -20.84 -2.07
C ASN A 268 -16.27 -21.40 -0.88
N ASN A 269 -17.60 -21.29 -0.87
CA ASN A 269 -18.49 -21.75 0.21
C ASN A 269 -18.07 -21.23 1.60
N ILE A 270 -17.58 -19.99 1.69
CA ILE A 270 -17.17 -19.37 2.94
C ILE A 270 -18.38 -18.62 3.52
N PRO A 271 -18.84 -18.96 4.74
CA PRO A 271 -20.03 -18.35 5.31
C PRO A 271 -19.71 -16.98 5.94
N TRP A 272 -20.58 -15.99 5.71
CA TRP A 272 -20.46 -14.65 6.26
C TRP A 272 -20.46 -14.60 7.80
N ARG A 273 -21.14 -15.54 8.47
CA ARG A 273 -21.13 -15.64 9.94
C ARG A 273 -19.73 -15.83 10.54
N ASN A 274 -18.79 -16.37 9.77
CA ASN A 274 -17.41 -16.54 10.21
C ASN A 274 -16.55 -15.28 9.98
N CYS A 275 -17.03 -14.32 9.19
CA CYS A 275 -16.37 -13.03 9.05
C CYS A 275 -16.66 -12.21 10.31
N VAL A 276 -15.66 -12.00 11.16
CA VAL A 276 -15.81 -11.27 12.44
C VAL A 276 -15.30 -9.84 12.36
N GLY A 277 -14.55 -9.50 11.31
CA GLY A 277 -14.00 -8.16 11.13
C GLY A 277 -13.75 -7.81 9.67
N LEU A 278 -13.70 -6.51 9.40
CA LEU A 278 -13.34 -5.91 8.13
C LEU A 278 -12.40 -4.74 8.37
N SER A 279 -11.19 -4.79 7.81
CA SER A 279 -10.23 -3.69 7.81
C SER A 279 -10.13 -3.06 6.42
N ILE A 280 -10.46 -1.78 6.31
CA ILE A 280 -10.50 -1.03 5.04
C ILE A 280 -10.08 0.43 5.26
N ASP A 281 -9.65 1.12 4.20
CA ASP A 281 -9.43 2.56 4.27
C ASP A 281 -10.74 3.32 4.62
N ASN A 282 -10.61 4.58 5.03
CA ASN A 282 -11.73 5.40 5.49
C ASN A 282 -12.46 6.15 4.35
N ALA A 283 -12.25 5.79 3.08
CA ALA A 283 -12.90 6.44 1.96
C ALA A 283 -14.43 6.25 2.02
N PRO A 284 -15.22 7.21 1.50
CA PRO A 284 -16.68 7.11 1.51
C PRO A 284 -17.23 5.84 0.84
N VAL A 285 -16.57 5.33 -0.20
CA VAL A 285 -16.96 4.06 -0.86
C VAL A 285 -16.82 2.84 0.06
N ASN A 286 -15.86 2.90 0.99
CA ASN A 286 -15.51 1.83 1.88
C ASN A 286 -16.33 1.89 3.17
N THR A 287 -16.41 3.06 3.81
CA THR A 287 -17.00 3.25 5.16
C THR A 287 -18.16 4.25 5.23
N GLY A 288 -18.54 4.87 4.11
CA GLY A 288 -19.55 5.93 4.09
C GLY A 288 -20.93 5.48 4.60
N ALA A 289 -21.69 6.44 5.13
CA ALA A 289 -23.02 6.18 5.70
C ALA A 289 -24.06 5.69 4.68
N LYS A 290 -23.85 5.99 3.39
CA LYS A 290 -24.73 5.60 2.28
C LYS A 290 -23.96 4.75 1.29
N ASN A 291 -24.50 3.56 0.97
CA ASN A 291 -24.00 2.69 -0.09
C ASN A 291 -22.48 2.44 -0.06
N SER A 292 -21.98 1.94 1.08
CA SER A 292 -20.58 1.56 1.28
C SER A 292 -20.38 0.04 1.28
N ILE A 293 -19.14 -0.41 1.10
CA ILE A 293 -18.77 -1.82 1.22
C ILE A 293 -19.07 -2.31 2.65
N SER A 294 -18.69 -1.54 3.66
CA SER A 294 -18.97 -1.88 5.06
C SER A 294 -20.46 -2.02 5.34
N GLY A 295 -21.28 -1.07 4.87
CA GLY A 295 -22.73 -1.10 5.03
C GLY A 295 -23.39 -2.27 4.31
N ARG A 296 -22.82 -2.75 3.20
CA ARG A 296 -23.29 -3.97 2.51
C ARG A 296 -22.88 -5.23 3.28
N MET A 297 -21.66 -5.30 3.79
CA MET A 297 -21.18 -6.44 4.57
C MET A 297 -21.91 -6.59 5.91
N LEU A 298 -22.24 -5.49 6.59
CA LEU A 298 -23.04 -5.53 7.81
C LEU A 298 -24.44 -6.11 7.61
N LYS A 299 -25.00 -6.06 6.39
CA LYS A 299 -26.27 -6.73 6.07
C LYS A 299 -26.14 -8.26 6.02
N GLU A 300 -24.95 -8.77 5.71
CA GLU A 300 -24.67 -10.21 5.69
C GLU A 300 -24.34 -10.73 7.09
N ASN A 301 -23.63 -9.93 7.88
CA ASN A 301 -23.35 -10.23 9.29
C ASN A 301 -23.18 -8.93 10.09
N ASN A 302 -24.19 -8.60 10.90
CA ASN A 302 -24.21 -7.37 11.69
C ASN A 302 -23.20 -7.37 12.86
N SER A 303 -22.64 -8.54 13.21
CA SER A 303 -21.62 -8.65 14.26
C SER A 303 -20.22 -8.24 13.79
N ILE A 304 -20.01 -8.09 12.47
CA ILE A 304 -18.71 -7.71 11.91
C ILE A 304 -18.19 -6.43 12.57
N TYR A 305 -16.97 -6.49 13.07
CA TYR A 305 -16.25 -5.32 13.52
C TYR A 305 -15.69 -4.55 12.32
N LEU A 306 -16.15 -3.31 12.13
CA LEU A 306 -15.64 -2.42 11.10
C LEU A 306 -14.43 -1.64 11.61
N HIS A 307 -13.27 -1.98 11.08
CA HIS A 307 -12.00 -1.34 11.38
C HIS A 307 -11.59 -0.43 10.21
N GLY A 308 -11.95 0.85 10.27
CA GLY A 308 -11.36 1.85 9.37
C GLY A 308 -9.86 1.98 9.65
N CYS A 309 -9.04 2.30 8.64
CA CYS A 309 -7.59 2.43 8.80
C CYS A 309 -7.19 3.55 9.78
N PRO A 310 -6.70 3.23 10.98
CA PRO A 310 -6.36 4.25 11.96
C PRO A 310 -5.16 5.11 11.55
N CYS A 311 -4.22 4.54 10.78
CA CYS A 311 -3.10 5.29 10.21
C CYS A 311 -3.59 6.42 9.27
N HIS A 312 -4.60 6.15 8.46
CA HIS A 312 -5.23 7.18 7.64
C HIS A 312 -5.93 8.24 8.49
N ILE A 313 -6.54 7.87 9.61
CA ILE A 313 -7.14 8.83 10.54
C ILE A 313 -6.06 9.73 11.15
N ILE A 314 -4.97 9.16 11.68
CA ILE A 314 -3.86 9.92 12.28
C ILE A 314 -3.21 10.84 11.25
N HIS A 315 -2.96 10.33 10.05
CA HIS A 315 -2.48 11.11 8.91
C HIS A 315 -3.39 12.33 8.65
N ASN A 316 -4.69 12.09 8.51
CA ASN A 316 -5.66 13.14 8.26
C ASN A 316 -5.80 14.11 9.45
N THR A 317 -5.66 13.65 10.69
CA THR A 317 -5.64 14.51 11.88
C THR A 317 -4.53 15.55 11.74
N ALA A 318 -3.32 15.10 11.42
CA ALA A 318 -2.17 15.95 11.31
C ALA A 318 -2.24 16.87 10.09
N ARG A 319 -2.71 16.37 8.94
CA ARG A 319 -2.98 17.18 7.73
C ARG A 319 -4.01 18.28 7.99
N GLN A 320 -5.12 17.97 8.65
CA GLN A 320 -6.16 18.94 8.98
C GLN A 320 -5.67 19.99 10.00
N ALA A 321 -4.81 19.59 10.93
CA ALA A 321 -4.15 20.50 11.85
C ALA A 321 -3.14 21.41 11.12
N GLY A 322 -2.33 20.84 10.21
CA GLY A 322 -1.41 21.57 9.34
C GLY A 322 -2.12 22.60 8.47
N GLN A 323 -3.28 22.25 7.90
CA GLN A 323 -4.12 23.19 7.15
C GLN A 323 -4.54 24.41 7.98
N ARG A 324 -4.92 24.20 9.25
CA ARG A 324 -5.26 25.33 10.15
C ARG A 324 -4.06 26.17 10.53
N PHE A 325 -2.88 25.55 10.68
CA PHE A 325 -1.63 26.27 10.86
C PHE A 325 -1.32 27.15 9.63
N LEU A 326 -1.45 26.59 8.42
CA LEU A 326 -1.26 27.28 7.14
C LEU A 326 -2.21 28.47 6.99
N GLU A 327 -3.51 28.32 7.29
CA GLU A 327 -4.50 29.40 7.19
C GLU A 327 -4.14 30.65 8.00
N ILE A 328 -3.42 30.49 9.12
CA ILE A 328 -3.03 31.58 10.02
C ILE A 328 -1.61 32.09 9.73
N SER A 329 -0.67 31.18 9.48
CA SER A 329 0.76 31.50 9.32
C SER A 329 1.18 31.77 7.87
N GLY A 330 0.42 31.30 6.88
CA GLY A 330 0.83 31.28 5.48
C GLY A 330 1.92 30.25 5.14
N PHE A 331 2.22 29.32 6.06
CA PHE A 331 3.27 28.32 5.90
C PHE A 331 2.74 26.88 5.85
N ASP A 332 3.17 26.14 4.82
CA ASP A 332 2.91 24.71 4.68
C ASP A 332 4.24 23.91 4.74
N PRO A 333 4.45 23.07 5.77
CA PRO A 333 5.65 22.25 5.88
C PRO A 333 5.74 21.16 4.78
N GLU A 334 4.62 20.67 4.24
CA GLU A 334 4.61 19.67 3.18
C GLU A 334 5.17 20.26 1.89
N ASP A 335 4.67 21.43 1.48
CA ASP A 335 5.12 22.13 0.27
C ASP A 335 6.61 22.47 0.35
N LEU A 336 7.09 22.94 1.50
CA LEU A 336 8.52 23.20 1.69
C LEU A 336 9.35 21.91 1.56
N ALA A 337 8.92 20.82 2.20
CA ALA A 337 9.63 19.54 2.14
C ALA A 337 9.66 18.96 0.72
N VAL A 338 8.56 19.08 -0.02
CA VAL A 338 8.45 18.71 -1.44
C VAL A 338 9.41 19.55 -2.27
N ASP A 339 9.40 20.87 -2.10
CA ASP A 339 10.27 21.76 -2.88
C ASP A 339 11.75 21.51 -2.60
N VAL A 340 12.17 21.37 -1.34
CA VAL A 340 13.56 21.03 -1.00
C VAL A 340 13.94 19.68 -1.61
N GLY A 341 13.13 18.64 -1.39
CA GLY A 341 13.44 17.29 -1.85
C GLY A 341 13.57 17.19 -3.37
N TYR A 342 12.62 17.77 -4.11
CA TYR A 342 12.69 17.72 -5.57
C TYR A 342 13.72 18.67 -6.18
N TRP A 343 14.08 19.78 -5.52
CA TRP A 343 15.16 20.65 -5.99
C TRP A 343 16.48 19.88 -6.12
N PHE A 344 16.88 19.17 -5.05
CA PHE A 344 18.12 18.42 -5.04
C PHE A 344 18.04 17.08 -5.75
N LYS A 345 16.86 16.43 -5.81
CA LYS A 345 16.68 15.17 -6.56
C LYS A 345 17.05 15.29 -8.04
N GLY A 346 16.79 16.46 -8.64
CA GLY A 346 16.98 16.68 -10.08
C GLY A 346 18.41 17.03 -10.53
N SER A 347 19.35 17.30 -9.61
CA SER A 347 20.64 17.90 -9.96
C SER A 347 21.79 17.42 -9.08
N THR A 348 22.71 16.63 -9.65
CA THR A 348 23.96 16.23 -8.99
C THR A 348 24.84 17.45 -8.65
N ASN A 349 24.84 18.48 -9.50
CA ASN A 349 25.60 19.71 -9.24
C ASN A 349 25.03 20.46 -8.03
N SER A 350 23.71 20.57 -7.91
CA SER A 350 23.07 21.21 -6.76
C SER A 350 23.39 20.48 -5.45
N LYS A 351 23.45 19.14 -5.48
CA LYS A 351 23.92 18.33 -4.34
C LYS A 351 25.39 18.61 -4.01
N GLY A 352 26.26 18.71 -5.02
CA GLY A 352 27.68 19.04 -4.85
C GLY A 352 27.87 20.40 -4.17
N TYR A 353 27.21 21.45 -4.68
CA TYR A 353 27.24 22.77 -4.05
C TYR A 353 26.68 22.74 -2.63
N SER A 354 25.58 22.05 -2.38
CA SER A 354 25.03 21.92 -1.03
C SER A 354 26.02 21.31 -0.05
N ALA A 355 26.81 20.32 -0.49
CA ALA A 355 27.85 19.72 0.35
C ALA A 355 28.97 20.72 0.70
N GLU A 356 29.37 21.59 -0.22
CA GLU A 356 30.33 22.67 0.07
C GLU A 356 29.80 23.64 1.14
N PHE A 357 28.50 23.97 1.11
CA PHE A 357 27.88 24.76 2.18
C PHE A 357 27.78 23.98 3.49
N CYS A 358 27.56 22.66 3.46
CA CYS A 358 27.61 21.84 4.67
C CYS A 358 29.00 21.90 5.32
N ASP A 359 30.06 21.75 4.54
CA ASP A 359 31.45 21.86 4.99
C ASP A 359 31.75 23.24 5.58
N PHE A 360 31.27 24.32 4.93
CA PHE A 360 31.42 25.69 5.42
C PHE A 360 30.80 25.91 6.80
N HIS A 361 29.66 25.26 7.07
CA HIS A 361 28.98 25.30 8.37
C HIS A 361 29.51 24.26 9.37
N GLY A 362 30.53 23.48 9.03
CA GLY A 362 31.06 22.41 9.88
C GLY A 362 30.06 21.27 10.12
N SER A 363 29.16 21.03 9.15
CA SER A 363 28.09 20.03 9.22
C SER A 363 28.31 18.91 8.20
N GLU A 364 27.88 17.70 8.51
CA GLU A 364 27.92 16.59 7.56
C GLU A 364 26.80 16.73 6.52
N TYR A 365 27.14 16.56 5.24
CA TYR A 365 26.13 16.52 4.17
C TYR A 365 25.18 15.34 4.35
N MET A 366 23.88 15.61 4.30
CA MET A 366 22.85 14.57 4.33
C MET A 366 21.91 14.71 3.14
N GLU A 367 21.76 13.63 2.37
CA GLU A 367 20.89 13.66 1.19
C GLU A 367 19.45 14.07 1.58
N THR A 368 18.88 15.03 0.86
CA THR A 368 17.52 15.49 1.12
C THR A 368 16.50 14.42 0.76
N LEU A 369 15.45 14.29 1.56
CA LEU A 369 14.42 13.27 1.38
C LEU A 369 13.24 13.88 0.60
N PRO A 370 12.76 13.22 -0.47
CA PRO A 370 11.53 13.63 -1.13
C PRO A 370 10.32 13.22 -0.29
N HIS A 371 9.51 14.20 0.13
CA HIS A 371 8.24 13.95 0.80
C HIS A 371 7.15 13.50 -0.20
N ILE A 372 6.29 12.58 0.22
CA ILE A 372 5.07 12.18 -0.51
C ILE A 372 3.90 12.42 0.44
N SER A 373 2.92 13.21 0.00
CA SER A 373 1.80 13.73 0.81
C SER A 373 0.93 12.64 1.45
N GLU A 374 0.96 11.40 0.96
CA GLU A 374 0.20 10.27 1.51
C GLU A 374 0.89 9.62 2.72
N GLN A 375 2.12 10.03 3.06
CA GLN A 375 2.96 9.39 4.08
C GLN A 375 3.42 10.39 5.14
N TRP A 376 2.55 10.75 6.08
CA TRP A 376 2.84 11.76 7.11
C TRP A 376 4.05 11.43 7.99
N LEU A 377 4.36 10.14 8.22
CA LEU A 377 5.60 9.73 8.92
C LEU A 377 6.87 10.23 8.20
N SER A 378 6.82 10.37 6.88
CA SER A 378 7.94 10.90 6.13
C SER A 378 8.13 12.41 6.36
N LEU A 379 7.07 13.15 6.71
CA LEU A 379 7.17 14.59 6.97
C LEU A 379 8.04 14.87 8.19
N GLU A 380 7.89 14.12 9.29
CA GLU A 380 8.74 14.24 10.49
C GLU A 380 10.22 14.06 10.14
N THR A 381 10.52 13.05 9.31
CA THR A 381 11.89 12.77 8.87
C THR A 381 12.41 13.87 7.94
N CYS A 382 11.57 14.38 7.03
CA CYS A 382 11.94 15.47 6.11
C CYS A 382 12.21 16.78 6.85
N VAL A 383 11.31 17.18 7.76
CA VAL A 383 11.46 18.38 8.59
C VAL A 383 12.73 18.29 9.43
N THR A 384 12.99 17.14 10.07
CA THR A 384 14.22 16.91 10.83
C THR A 384 15.46 17.02 9.94
N ARG A 385 15.44 16.43 8.74
CA ARG A 385 16.55 16.50 7.77
C ARG A 385 16.81 17.92 7.28
N ILE A 386 15.76 18.72 7.08
CA ILE A 386 15.88 20.13 6.71
C ILE A 386 16.50 20.92 7.85
N LEU A 387 16.01 20.75 9.08
CA LEU A 387 16.51 21.44 10.27
C LEU A 387 17.99 21.13 10.55
N GLN A 388 18.40 19.87 10.40
CA GLN A 388 19.81 19.47 10.55
C GLN A 388 20.75 20.15 9.55
N GLN A 389 20.22 20.64 8.42
CA GLN A 389 20.97 21.34 7.38
C GLN A 389 20.48 22.78 7.20
N TYR A 390 19.78 23.35 8.18
CA TYR A 390 19.09 24.63 8.01
C TYR A 390 20.06 25.77 7.70
N GLY A 391 21.18 25.86 8.44
CA GLY A 391 22.26 26.82 8.18
C GLY A 391 22.84 26.70 6.76
N PRO A 392 23.36 25.51 6.36
CA PRO A 392 23.83 25.25 5.01
C PRO A 392 22.82 25.60 3.91
N LEU A 393 21.56 25.16 4.06
CA LEU A 393 20.50 25.41 3.09
C LEU A 393 20.18 26.90 3.00
N THR A 394 20.13 27.61 4.13
CA THR A 394 19.92 29.05 4.17
C THR A 394 21.01 29.78 3.40
N SER A 395 22.28 29.45 3.64
CA SER A 395 23.40 30.04 2.90
C SER A 395 23.35 29.68 1.41
N TYR A 396 23.03 28.43 1.08
CA TYR A 396 22.91 27.97 -0.30
C TYR A 396 21.86 28.79 -1.06
N PHE A 397 20.62 28.85 -0.58
CA PHE A 397 19.55 29.55 -1.30
C PHE A 397 19.79 31.06 -1.38
N LYS A 398 20.39 31.68 -0.35
CA LYS A 398 20.75 33.10 -0.38
C LYS A 398 21.94 33.43 -1.29
N SER A 399 22.76 32.46 -1.66
CA SER A 399 23.99 32.68 -2.44
C SER A 399 23.83 32.54 -3.95
N PHE A 400 22.70 32.00 -4.42
CA PHE A 400 22.43 31.81 -5.85
C PHE A 400 21.18 32.59 -6.26
N ASP A 401 21.14 32.97 -7.54
CA ASP A 401 19.97 33.56 -8.18
C ASP A 401 19.55 32.68 -9.38
N GLU A 402 18.45 31.95 -9.22
CA GLU A 402 17.91 31.04 -10.23
C GLU A 402 16.45 31.36 -10.53
N LYS A 403 16.08 31.29 -11.80
CA LYS A 403 14.77 31.77 -12.28
C LYS A 403 13.65 30.75 -12.06
N GLN A 404 13.97 29.50 -11.74
CA GLN A 404 12.98 28.45 -11.53
C GLN A 404 12.02 28.81 -10.37
N PRO A 405 10.69 28.70 -10.56
CA PRO A 405 9.71 29.08 -9.53
C PRO A 405 9.93 28.40 -8.18
N ARG A 406 10.30 27.11 -8.19
CA ARG A 406 10.66 26.36 -6.97
C ARG A 406 11.83 26.98 -6.23
N PHE A 407 12.89 27.37 -6.95
CA PHE A 407 14.05 27.97 -6.31
C PHE A 407 13.68 29.30 -5.63
N ARG A 408 12.89 30.15 -6.28
CA ARG A 408 12.42 31.42 -5.69
C ARG A 408 11.60 31.20 -4.42
N ARG A 409 10.67 30.24 -4.43
CA ARG A 409 9.92 29.88 -3.20
C ARG A 409 10.84 29.43 -2.07
N LEU A 410 11.90 28.69 -2.38
CA LEU A 410 12.91 28.28 -1.39
C LEU A 410 13.73 29.48 -0.89
N VAL A 411 14.11 30.41 -1.76
CA VAL A 411 14.75 31.67 -1.34
C VAL A 411 13.86 32.46 -0.39
N ASP A 412 12.58 32.63 -0.73
CA ASP A 412 11.61 33.35 0.10
C ASP A 412 11.44 32.64 1.46
N ALA A 413 11.27 31.32 1.46
CA ALA A 413 11.12 30.52 2.67
C ALA A 413 12.35 30.63 3.58
N PHE A 414 13.57 30.39 3.07
CA PHE A 414 14.79 30.45 3.88
C PHE A 414 15.27 31.89 4.18
N SER A 415 14.63 32.90 3.60
CA SER A 415 14.84 34.30 3.96
C SER A 415 13.91 34.78 5.06
N ASN A 416 12.78 34.12 5.26
CA ASN A 416 11.84 34.43 6.33
C ASN A 416 12.33 33.88 7.69
N PRO A 417 12.53 34.73 8.72
CA PRO A 417 12.99 34.29 10.04
C PRO A 417 12.01 33.33 10.74
N LEU A 418 10.72 33.35 10.39
CA LEU A 418 9.70 32.46 10.97
C LEU A 418 9.78 31.02 10.45
N THR A 419 10.38 30.76 9.29
CA THR A 419 10.44 29.42 8.69
C THR A 419 11.14 28.41 9.61
N GLU A 420 12.23 28.81 10.26
CA GLU A 420 12.93 27.95 11.22
C GLU A 420 12.04 27.64 12.43
N ILE A 421 11.34 28.66 12.96
CA ILE A 421 10.41 28.52 14.09
C ILE A 421 9.28 27.54 13.74
N TYR A 422 8.70 27.67 12.55
CA TYR A 422 7.63 26.80 12.09
C TYR A 422 8.12 25.37 11.97
N LEU A 423 9.26 25.14 11.33
CA LEU A 423 9.87 23.81 11.23
C LEU A 423 10.19 23.21 12.60
N LEU A 424 10.74 23.98 13.54
CA LEU A 424 11.00 23.55 14.91
C LEU A 424 9.72 23.17 15.66
N PHE A 425 8.64 23.93 15.47
CA PHE A 425 7.32 23.58 16.01
C PHE A 425 6.83 22.23 15.47
N PHE A 426 6.92 22.00 14.15
CA PHE A 426 6.55 20.72 13.56
C PHE A 426 7.47 19.59 14.07
N GLN A 427 8.79 19.79 14.14
CA GLN A 427 9.71 18.80 14.71
C GLN A 427 9.37 18.43 16.15
N ALA A 428 8.94 19.41 16.97
CA ALA A 428 8.54 19.16 18.35
C ALA A 428 7.14 18.53 18.47
N THR A 429 6.29 18.65 17.45
CA THR A 429 4.87 18.27 17.52
C THR A 429 4.53 16.96 16.82
N LEU A 430 5.16 16.71 15.68
CA LEU A 430 4.96 15.49 14.91
C LEU A 430 5.26 14.18 15.68
N PRO A 431 6.26 14.13 16.59
CA PRO A 431 6.52 12.92 17.36
C PRO A 431 5.35 12.43 18.22
N VAL A 432 4.36 13.27 18.54
CA VAL A 432 3.13 12.84 19.26
C VAL A 432 2.28 11.88 18.40
N PHE A 433 2.35 11.99 17.08
CA PHE A 433 1.55 11.17 16.16
C PHE A 433 2.18 9.81 15.88
N SER A 434 3.51 9.71 16.01
CA SER A 434 4.30 8.57 15.57
C SER A 434 4.07 7.29 16.39
N PRO A 435 4.04 7.30 17.74
CA PRO A 435 3.83 6.10 18.54
C PRO A 435 2.55 5.35 18.19
N LEU A 436 1.41 6.05 18.16
CA LEU A 436 0.12 5.47 17.83
C LEU A 436 0.09 4.95 16.39
N ASN A 437 0.67 5.70 15.45
CA ASN A 437 0.71 5.29 14.06
C ASN A 437 1.56 4.03 13.83
N LEU A 438 2.73 3.96 14.48
CA LEU A 438 3.61 2.78 14.41
C LEU A 438 2.98 1.56 15.08
N LEU A 439 2.26 1.75 16.20
CA LEU A 439 1.51 0.68 16.85
C LEU A 439 0.50 0.04 15.89
N PHE A 440 -0.24 0.85 15.14
CA PHE A 440 -1.25 0.37 14.19
C PHE A 440 -0.68 -0.27 12.92
N GLN A 441 0.62 -0.08 12.64
CA GLN A 441 1.33 -0.72 11.54
C GLN A 441 1.99 -2.05 11.92
N ARG A 442 1.95 -2.43 13.21
CA ARG A 442 2.54 -3.70 13.65
C ARG A 442 1.82 -4.89 13.03
N GLU A 443 2.60 -5.92 12.69
CA GLU A 443 2.05 -7.19 12.21
C GLU A 443 1.35 -7.96 13.34
N LYS A 444 1.86 -7.83 14.58
CA LYS A 444 1.30 -8.47 15.77
C LYS A 444 -0.07 -7.91 16.14
N SER A 445 -0.90 -8.74 16.77
CA SER A 445 -2.22 -8.33 17.27
C SER A 445 -2.10 -7.33 18.41
N SER A 446 -2.76 -6.18 18.26
CA SER A 446 -2.75 -5.08 19.24
C SER A 446 -4.15 -4.54 19.54
N ILE A 447 -5.22 -5.27 19.16
CA ILE A 447 -6.61 -4.79 19.28
C ILE A 447 -6.98 -4.36 20.72
N PHE A 448 -6.40 -5.05 21.71
CA PHE A 448 -6.59 -4.81 23.13
C PHE A 448 -5.92 -3.51 23.63
N GLN A 449 -4.93 -3.00 22.91
CA GLN A 449 -4.20 -1.78 23.27
C GLN A 449 -4.84 -0.53 22.65
N LEU A 450 -5.55 -0.68 21.53
CA LEU A 450 -5.94 0.46 20.68
C LEU A 450 -6.73 1.52 21.44
N HIS A 451 -7.70 1.13 22.29
CA HIS A 451 -8.50 2.11 23.03
C HIS A 451 -7.66 2.94 23.99
N GLY A 452 -6.76 2.30 24.75
CA GLY A 452 -5.86 2.98 25.68
C GLY A 452 -4.91 3.93 24.94
N GLU A 453 -4.32 3.45 23.86
CA GLU A 453 -3.32 4.19 23.08
C GLU A 453 -3.95 5.38 22.33
N MET A 454 -5.16 5.24 21.80
CA MET A 454 -5.93 6.37 21.25
C MET A 454 -6.26 7.42 22.31
N THR A 455 -6.57 6.97 23.54
CA THR A 455 -6.85 7.85 24.67
C THR A 455 -5.59 8.64 25.07
N THR A 456 -4.46 7.95 25.20
CA THR A 456 -3.15 8.56 25.47
C THR A 456 -2.79 9.60 24.43
N PHE A 457 -2.90 9.27 23.14
CA PHE A 457 -2.63 10.20 22.04
C PHE A 457 -3.42 11.51 22.13
N ILE A 458 -4.72 11.43 22.46
CA ILE A 458 -5.55 12.64 22.63
C ILE A 458 -5.12 13.45 23.85
N LEU A 459 -4.83 12.78 24.96
CA LEU A 459 -4.38 13.45 26.18
C LEU A 459 -3.02 14.13 25.99
N GLU A 460 -2.09 13.52 25.26
CA GLU A 460 -0.80 14.10 24.89
C GLU A 460 -0.97 15.36 24.04
N LEU A 461 -1.87 15.34 23.05
CA LEU A 461 -2.20 16.54 22.27
C LEU A 461 -2.80 17.65 23.15
N CYS A 462 -3.77 17.30 24.00
CA CYS A 462 -4.41 18.25 24.92
C CYS A 462 -3.43 18.86 25.91
N ALA A 463 -2.50 18.07 26.46
CA ALA A 463 -1.52 18.50 27.45
C ALA A 463 -0.64 19.67 26.96
N ARG A 464 -0.51 19.85 25.64
CA ARG A 464 0.30 20.90 25.03
C ARG A 464 -0.33 22.29 25.05
N PHE A 465 -1.65 22.38 25.20
CA PHE A 465 -2.36 23.66 25.14
C PHE A 465 -3.45 23.83 26.20
N MET A 466 -3.76 22.80 26.98
CA MET A 466 -4.76 22.87 28.04
C MET A 466 -4.13 23.00 29.43
N LYS A 467 -4.86 23.64 30.34
CA LYS A 467 -4.52 23.68 31.75
C LYS A 467 -4.64 22.26 32.35
N PRO A 468 -3.66 21.77 33.13
CA PRO A 468 -3.74 20.45 33.75
C PRO A 468 -5.00 20.23 34.59
N ALA A 469 -5.45 21.26 35.32
CA ALA A 469 -6.67 21.21 36.11
C ALA A 469 -7.94 20.94 35.27
N ALA A 470 -8.00 21.41 34.03
CA ALA A 470 -9.14 21.16 33.13
C ALA A 470 -9.10 19.73 32.57
N LEU A 471 -7.91 19.17 32.35
CA LEU A 471 -7.75 17.78 31.88
C LEU A 471 -8.17 16.77 32.95
N LEU A 472 -7.79 17.01 34.21
CA LEU A 472 -8.10 16.12 35.34
C LEU A 472 -9.59 16.09 35.71
N GLN A 473 -10.41 17.02 35.23
CA GLN A 473 -11.85 17.05 35.48
C GLN A 473 -12.64 16.07 34.59
N SER A 474 -12.06 15.65 33.46
CA SER A 474 -12.75 14.82 32.46
C SER A 474 -12.53 13.34 32.77
N ARG A 475 -13.62 12.55 32.84
CA ARG A 475 -13.52 11.10 33.03
C ARG A 475 -13.17 10.37 31.73
N GLN A 476 -13.63 10.88 30.60
CA GLN A 476 -13.35 10.34 29.28
C GLN A 476 -12.85 11.45 28.35
N VAL A 477 -12.06 11.06 27.35
CA VAL A 477 -11.47 12.01 26.39
C VAL A 477 -12.49 12.81 25.59
N HIS A 478 -13.69 12.26 25.39
CA HIS A 478 -14.75 12.94 24.66
C HIS A 478 -15.48 14.01 25.49
N ASP A 479 -15.29 14.03 26.81
CA ASP A 479 -15.86 15.04 27.70
C ASP A 479 -14.95 16.26 27.86
N ILE A 480 -13.73 16.20 27.30
CA ILE A 480 -12.76 17.28 27.42
C ILE A 480 -13.29 18.52 26.68
N HIS A 481 -13.49 19.61 27.40
CA HIS A 481 -13.89 20.91 26.85
C HIS A 481 -12.69 21.66 26.25
N TYR A 482 -12.00 21.05 25.29
CA TYR A 482 -10.74 21.53 24.71
C TYR A 482 -10.88 22.84 23.90
N LYS A 483 -12.11 23.19 23.48
CA LYS A 483 -12.39 24.44 22.76
C LYS A 483 -12.62 25.64 23.67
N ASP A 484 -12.84 25.44 24.96
CA ASP A 484 -13.11 26.52 25.91
C ASP A 484 -11.82 27.31 26.18
N PRO A 485 -11.76 28.61 25.83
CA PRO A 485 -10.58 29.44 26.10
C PRO A 485 -10.20 29.50 27.58
N LEU A 486 -11.16 29.32 28.51
CA LEU A 486 -10.88 29.29 29.94
C LEU A 486 -10.06 28.05 30.35
N ASN A 487 -10.14 26.98 29.58
CA ASN A 487 -9.39 25.74 29.80
C ASN A 487 -8.04 25.73 29.07
N GLN A 488 -7.81 26.68 28.15
CA GLN A 488 -6.60 26.76 27.35
C GLN A 488 -5.51 27.59 28.05
N LEU A 489 -4.26 27.26 27.76
CA LEU A 489 -3.09 28.02 28.17
C LEU A 489 -2.95 29.28 27.29
N PRO A 490 -2.48 30.41 27.84
CA PRO A 490 -2.10 31.55 27.03
C PRO A 490 -0.92 31.19 26.10
N GLY A 491 -0.76 31.93 25.00
CA GLY A 491 0.22 31.62 23.93
C GLY A 491 1.66 31.44 24.43
N GLU A 492 2.06 32.21 25.43
CA GLU A 492 3.38 32.16 26.06
C GLU A 492 3.62 30.87 26.84
N LYS A 493 2.55 30.15 27.21
CA LYS A 493 2.58 28.93 28.00
C LYS A 493 2.27 27.66 27.19
N LEU A 494 1.97 27.78 25.90
CA LEU A 494 1.82 26.62 25.01
C LEU A 494 3.11 25.80 24.97
N ASP A 495 2.98 24.48 24.98
CA ASP A 495 4.09 23.57 24.71
C ASP A 495 4.32 23.44 23.19
N VAL A 496 5.22 24.30 22.71
CA VAL A 496 5.69 24.35 21.32
C VAL A 496 7.06 23.68 21.15
N GLY A 497 7.60 23.07 22.22
CA GLY A 497 8.97 22.55 22.29
C GLY A 497 10.01 23.58 22.77
N PHE A 498 11.01 23.10 23.50
CA PHE A 498 12.06 23.93 24.09
C PHE A 498 12.85 24.72 23.04
N THR A 499 13.38 24.05 22.01
CA THR A 499 14.17 24.69 20.95
C THR A 499 13.35 25.73 20.20
N THR A 500 12.10 25.43 19.86
CA THR A 500 11.17 26.39 19.24
C THR A 500 11.03 27.66 20.07
N ARG A 501 10.77 27.52 21.38
CA ARG A 501 10.61 28.65 22.30
C ARG A 501 11.91 29.45 22.44
N ALA A 502 13.04 28.77 22.58
CA ALA A 502 14.35 29.40 22.72
C ALA A 502 14.70 30.21 21.46
N THR A 503 14.51 29.65 20.27
CA THR A 503 14.78 30.34 19.00
C THR A 503 13.82 31.53 18.80
N LEU A 504 12.53 31.37 19.14
CA LEU A 504 11.53 32.44 19.05
C LEU A 504 11.92 33.63 19.92
N ASN A 505 12.28 33.38 21.19
CA ASN A 505 12.70 34.42 22.12
C ASN A 505 13.99 35.09 21.66
N ARG A 506 14.98 34.30 21.20
CA ARG A 506 16.25 34.82 20.67
C ARG A 506 16.04 35.77 19.50
N LEU A 507 15.19 35.42 18.54
CA LEU A 507 14.90 36.25 17.37
C LEU A 507 14.09 37.50 17.73
N LEU A 508 13.15 37.39 18.68
CA LEU A 508 12.42 38.55 19.21
C LEU A 508 13.36 39.53 19.93
N GLU A 509 14.27 39.03 20.78
CA GLU A 509 15.26 39.85 21.48
C GLU A 509 16.27 40.51 20.53
N ALA A 510 16.63 39.84 19.44
CA ALA A 510 17.50 40.37 18.40
C ALA A 510 16.81 41.43 17.51
N GLY A 511 15.48 41.56 17.59
CA GLY A 511 14.69 42.44 16.72
C GLY A 511 14.43 41.88 15.32
N ASP A 512 14.75 40.60 15.10
CA ASP A 512 14.47 39.88 13.84
C ASP A 512 12.98 39.50 13.71
N LEU A 513 12.24 39.53 14.82
CA LEU A 513 10.79 39.29 14.88
C LEU A 513 10.08 40.40 15.65
N THR A 514 8.85 40.68 15.24
CA THR A 514 7.93 41.58 15.94
C THR A 514 7.05 40.83 16.94
N PRO A 515 6.52 41.50 17.98
CA PRO A 515 5.53 40.91 18.87
C PRO A 515 4.27 40.39 18.16
N GLN A 516 3.90 41.02 17.03
CA GLN A 516 2.75 40.60 16.23
C GLN A 516 3.00 39.26 15.52
N GLU A 517 4.20 39.05 14.98
CA GLU A 517 4.59 37.77 14.38
C GLU A 517 4.65 36.64 15.43
N VAL A 518 5.15 36.96 16.63
CA VAL A 518 5.13 36.02 17.76
C VAL A 518 3.70 35.64 18.13
N GLN A 519 2.78 36.61 18.20
CA GLN A 519 1.37 36.37 18.47
C GLN A 519 0.71 35.52 17.36
N GLN A 520 1.01 35.79 16.10
CA GLN A 520 0.52 35.01 14.96
C GLN A 520 0.99 33.56 15.03
N PHE A 521 2.27 33.32 15.36
CA PHE A 521 2.81 31.98 15.57
C PHE A 521 2.09 31.24 16.71
N GLN A 522 1.84 31.90 17.84
CA GLN A 522 1.13 31.32 18.97
C GLN A 522 -0.33 30.96 18.60
N GLN A 523 -1.01 31.83 17.85
CA GLN A 523 -2.36 31.57 17.34
C GLN A 523 -2.38 30.39 16.36
N ALA A 524 -1.42 30.32 15.43
CA ALA A 524 -1.28 29.21 14.49
C ALA A 524 -1.02 27.88 15.22
N SER A 525 -0.13 27.89 16.22
CA SER A 525 0.20 26.72 17.03
C SER A 525 -1.00 26.21 17.84
N LEU A 526 -1.76 27.11 18.46
CA LEU A 526 -2.98 26.75 19.18
C LEU A 526 -4.04 26.19 18.22
N ALA A 527 -4.24 26.82 17.06
CA ALA A 527 -5.20 26.36 16.06
C ALA A 527 -4.85 24.97 15.52
N PHE A 528 -3.56 24.68 15.31
CA PHE A 528 -3.07 23.34 14.97
C PHE A 528 -3.49 22.32 16.03
N LEU A 529 -3.15 22.57 17.30
CA LEU A 529 -3.38 21.62 18.39
C LEU A 529 -4.88 21.39 18.65
N VAL A 530 -5.69 22.45 18.65
CA VAL A 530 -7.15 22.35 18.80
C VAL A 530 -7.77 21.56 17.65
N ARG A 531 -7.32 21.79 16.41
CA ARG A 531 -7.83 21.07 15.24
C ARG A 531 -7.41 19.60 15.24
N ALA A 532 -6.19 19.29 15.68
CA ALA A 532 -5.73 17.92 15.84
C ALA A 532 -6.63 17.15 16.82
N VAL A 533 -6.87 17.70 18.02
CA VAL A 533 -7.77 17.09 19.02
C VAL A 533 -9.19 16.95 18.47
N GLU A 534 -9.73 17.99 17.83
CA GLU A 534 -11.06 17.96 17.24
C GLU A 534 -11.22 16.84 16.21
N TYR A 535 -10.28 16.74 15.27
CA TYR A 535 -10.36 15.72 14.23
C TYR A 535 -10.18 14.31 14.81
N ALA A 536 -9.22 14.12 15.72
CA ALA A 536 -8.96 12.85 16.38
C ALA A 536 -10.18 12.35 17.16
N ILE A 537 -10.78 13.17 18.03
CA ILE A 537 -11.97 12.81 18.81
C ILE A 537 -13.16 12.46 17.90
N ASN A 538 -13.33 13.17 16.78
CA ASN A 538 -14.45 12.96 15.87
C ASN A 538 -14.29 11.73 14.97
N LYS A 539 -13.07 11.27 14.70
CA LYS A 539 -12.79 10.24 13.71
C LYS A 539 -12.27 8.93 14.29
N LEU A 540 -11.53 8.97 15.39
CA LEU A 540 -11.08 7.75 16.06
C LEU A 540 -12.29 7.02 16.69
N PRO A 541 -12.32 5.68 16.66
CA PRO A 541 -13.42 4.88 17.20
C PRO A 541 -13.38 4.78 18.74
N LEU A 542 -13.29 5.91 19.44
CA LEU A 542 -13.18 5.97 20.91
C LEU A 542 -14.41 5.40 21.64
N LYS A 543 -15.56 5.41 20.97
CA LYS A 543 -16.83 4.89 21.48
C LYS A 543 -17.12 3.45 21.05
N GLU A 544 -16.19 2.79 20.36
CA GLU A 544 -16.38 1.41 19.94
C GLU A 544 -16.28 0.47 21.15
N ALA A 545 -17.42 -0.12 21.52
CA ALA A 545 -17.52 -1.03 22.66
C ALA A 545 -16.58 -2.23 22.53
N LEU A 546 -16.36 -2.76 21.31
CA LEU A 546 -15.44 -3.88 21.11
C LEU A 546 -14.01 -3.53 21.53
N LEU A 547 -13.54 -2.31 21.24
CA LEU A 547 -12.19 -1.88 21.63
C LEU A 547 -12.10 -1.64 23.14
N GLN A 548 -13.19 -1.22 23.77
CA GLN A 548 -13.25 -1.04 25.22
C GLN A 548 -13.22 -2.38 25.96
N HIS A 549 -13.99 -3.35 25.49
CA HIS A 549 -14.05 -4.69 26.07
C HIS A 549 -12.89 -5.60 25.65
N ALA A 550 -12.16 -5.30 24.57
CA ALA A 550 -11.01 -6.13 24.15
C ALA A 550 -9.84 -6.12 25.15
N LYS A 551 -9.84 -5.24 26.16
CA LYS A 551 -8.74 -5.04 27.11
C LYS A 551 -8.37 -6.30 27.89
N PHE A 552 -9.31 -7.19 28.20
CA PHE A 552 -9.00 -8.42 28.96
C PHE A 552 -8.03 -9.37 28.24
N VAL A 553 -7.89 -9.22 26.91
CA VAL A 553 -6.91 -9.96 26.11
C VAL A 553 -5.48 -9.52 26.45
N ASP A 554 -5.30 -8.30 26.96
CA ASP A 554 -4.05 -7.87 27.58
C ASP A 554 -3.85 -8.58 28.91
N VAL A 555 -2.93 -9.54 28.89
CA VAL A 555 -2.58 -10.32 30.08
C VAL A 555 -2.11 -9.42 31.22
N GLN A 556 -1.51 -8.26 30.93
CA GLN A 556 -1.01 -7.34 31.95
C GLN A 556 -2.15 -6.61 32.69
N GLN A 557 -3.26 -6.35 32.00
CA GLN A 557 -4.41 -5.61 32.54
C GLN A 557 -5.56 -6.53 32.98
N ARG A 558 -5.37 -7.86 32.91
CA ARG A 558 -6.42 -8.84 33.22
C ARG A 558 -7.08 -8.64 34.59
N ALA A 559 -6.31 -8.22 35.59
CA ALA A 559 -6.81 -8.01 36.95
C ALA A 559 -7.74 -6.79 37.08
N GLU A 560 -7.67 -5.86 36.13
CA GLU A 560 -8.49 -4.64 36.08
C GLU A 560 -9.77 -4.82 35.24
N CYS A 561 -9.86 -5.93 34.51
CA CYS A 561 -10.99 -6.25 33.64
C CYS A 561 -12.07 -7.03 34.39
N GLY A 562 -13.30 -6.99 33.89
CA GLY A 562 -14.40 -7.76 34.44
C GLY A 562 -14.88 -8.84 33.47
N VAL A 563 -15.66 -9.81 33.98
CA VAL A 563 -16.19 -10.91 33.14
C VAL A 563 -17.10 -10.39 32.02
N GLU A 564 -17.73 -9.23 32.20
CA GLU A 564 -18.52 -8.53 31.19
C GLU A 564 -17.72 -8.24 29.92
N ASP A 565 -16.40 -8.05 30.04
CA ASP A 565 -15.53 -7.84 28.88
C ASP A 565 -15.46 -9.08 28.00
N ALA A 566 -15.41 -10.27 28.60
CA ALA A 566 -15.46 -11.53 27.87
C ALA A 566 -16.86 -11.86 27.35
N LEU A 567 -17.89 -11.65 28.19
CA LEU A 567 -19.29 -11.90 27.83
C LEU A 567 -19.76 -11.01 26.68
N TYR A 568 -19.24 -9.79 26.55
CA TYR A 568 -19.48 -8.93 25.39
C TYR A 568 -19.19 -9.65 24.06
N PHE A 569 -18.10 -10.42 23.97
CA PHE A 569 -17.74 -11.15 22.75
C PHE A 569 -18.62 -12.38 22.54
N VAL A 570 -19.01 -13.06 23.62
CA VAL A 570 -19.98 -14.16 23.57
C VAL A 570 -21.30 -13.67 22.96
N ASP A 571 -21.84 -12.57 23.48
CA ASP A 571 -23.08 -11.98 23.01
C ASP A 571 -22.96 -11.48 21.56
N ARG A 572 -21.88 -10.74 21.25
CA ARG A 572 -21.66 -10.19 19.90
C ARG A 572 -21.51 -11.28 18.84
N PHE A 573 -20.78 -12.36 19.15
CA PHE A 573 -20.48 -13.44 18.20
C PHE A 573 -21.22 -14.74 18.56
N HIS A 574 -22.50 -14.62 18.88
CA HIS A 574 -23.29 -15.72 19.44
C HIS A 574 -23.36 -16.99 18.57
N GLU A 575 -23.36 -16.86 17.24
CA GLU A 575 -23.32 -18.02 16.34
C GLU A 575 -21.99 -18.78 16.38
N LEU A 576 -20.89 -18.11 16.74
CA LEU A 576 -19.55 -18.67 16.79
C LEU A 576 -19.16 -19.13 18.19
N LEU A 577 -19.68 -18.46 19.22
CA LEU A 577 -19.39 -18.70 20.63
C LEU A 577 -20.67 -19.16 21.33
N PRO A 578 -21.02 -20.46 21.33
CA PRO A 578 -22.30 -20.97 21.81
C PRO A 578 -22.35 -21.07 23.35
N PHE A 579 -22.05 -19.99 24.06
CA PHE A 579 -21.95 -19.92 25.51
C PHE A 579 -23.03 -19.01 26.13
N HIS A 580 -24.28 -19.15 25.71
CA HIS A 580 -25.36 -18.17 26.01
C HIS A 580 -26.25 -18.51 27.20
N GLY A 581 -26.18 -19.76 27.69
CA GLY A 581 -27.03 -20.21 28.77
C GLY A 581 -26.49 -19.75 30.14
N PRO A 582 -27.35 -19.66 31.18
CA PRO A 582 -26.90 -19.28 32.52
C PRO A 582 -25.78 -20.18 33.07
N ARG A 583 -25.80 -21.47 32.72
CA ARG A 583 -24.75 -22.42 33.13
C ARG A 583 -23.43 -22.14 32.41
N GLU A 584 -23.49 -21.84 31.12
CA GLU A 584 -22.34 -21.47 30.30
C GLU A 584 -21.76 -20.13 30.76
N HIS A 585 -22.58 -19.12 31.08
CA HIS A 585 -22.14 -17.85 31.64
C HIS A 585 -21.42 -18.05 32.97
N ASN A 586 -21.97 -18.87 33.87
CA ASN A 586 -21.29 -19.20 35.12
C ASN A 586 -19.92 -19.86 34.88
N LYS A 587 -19.79 -20.73 33.88
CA LYS A 587 -18.50 -21.31 33.51
C LYS A 587 -17.52 -20.27 32.96
N VAL A 588 -17.98 -19.37 32.08
CA VAL A 588 -17.16 -18.25 31.59
C VAL A 588 -16.67 -17.39 32.76
N SER A 589 -17.55 -17.09 33.73
CA SER A 589 -17.17 -16.36 34.95
C SER A 589 -16.13 -17.08 35.80
N GLU A 590 -16.29 -18.40 36.00
CA GLU A 590 -15.31 -19.21 36.72
C GLU A 590 -13.95 -19.23 36.00
N GLU A 591 -13.93 -19.49 34.70
CA GLU A 591 -12.70 -19.53 33.90
C GLU A 591 -12.03 -18.16 33.80
N PHE A 592 -12.81 -17.08 33.71
CA PHE A 592 -12.30 -15.72 33.71
C PHE A 592 -11.65 -15.37 35.05
N LEU A 593 -12.29 -15.71 36.18
CA LEU A 593 -11.69 -15.52 37.50
C LEU A 593 -10.40 -16.34 37.66
N GLU A 594 -10.41 -17.59 37.17
CA GLU A 594 -9.20 -18.42 37.15
C GLU A 594 -8.08 -17.72 36.35
N TYR A 595 -8.39 -17.18 35.16
CA TYR A 595 -7.45 -16.41 34.32
C TYR A 595 -6.88 -15.19 35.05
N GLN A 596 -7.71 -14.40 35.73
CA GLN A 596 -7.26 -13.22 36.48
C GLN A 596 -6.27 -13.60 37.59
N LEU A 597 -6.52 -14.72 38.25
CA LEU A 597 -5.69 -15.24 39.35
C LEU A 597 -4.51 -16.10 38.88
N MET A 598 -4.33 -16.31 37.58
CA MET A 598 -3.19 -17.08 37.06
C MET A 598 -1.88 -16.36 37.39
N ASP A 599 -0.92 -17.12 37.92
CA ASP A 599 0.47 -16.67 38.01
C ASP A 599 1.13 -16.83 36.65
N ILE A 600 1.28 -15.72 35.93
CA ILE A 600 1.82 -15.69 34.56
C ILE A 600 3.17 -14.99 34.63
N PRO A 601 4.28 -15.71 34.36
CA PRO A 601 5.61 -15.11 34.35
C PRO A 601 5.69 -14.01 33.29
N MET A 602 5.96 -12.78 33.72
CA MET A 602 6.16 -11.66 32.81
C MET A 602 7.65 -11.51 32.48
N PRO A 603 8.01 -11.29 31.21
CA PRO A 603 9.38 -10.92 30.85
C PRO A 603 9.80 -9.61 31.51
N GLN A 604 11.12 -9.41 31.65
CA GLN A 604 11.68 -8.15 32.19
C GLN A 604 11.24 -6.93 31.38
N ASP A 605 11.14 -7.08 30.06
CA ASP A 605 10.52 -6.10 29.18
C ASP A 605 9.10 -6.58 28.81
N PRO A 606 8.04 -5.97 29.37
CA PRO A 606 6.66 -6.38 29.10
C PRO A 606 6.27 -6.29 27.62
N SER A 607 6.95 -5.46 26.81
CA SER A 607 6.68 -5.34 25.37
C SER A 607 7.06 -6.60 24.56
N THR A 608 7.88 -7.47 25.15
CA THR A 608 8.30 -8.74 24.54
C THR A 608 7.33 -9.89 24.78
N PHE A 609 6.29 -9.69 25.61
CA PHE A 609 5.30 -10.72 25.89
C PHE A 609 4.49 -11.04 24.62
N ASP A 610 4.48 -12.32 24.22
CA ASP A 610 3.73 -12.76 23.04
C ASP A 610 2.31 -13.16 23.41
N VAL A 611 1.40 -12.18 23.30
CA VAL A 611 -0.03 -12.35 23.60
C VAL A 611 -0.68 -13.40 22.71
N GLU A 612 -0.30 -13.48 21.43
CA GLU A 612 -0.89 -14.46 20.52
C GLU A 612 -0.50 -15.88 20.90
N GLU A 613 0.78 -16.10 21.21
CA GLU A 613 1.27 -17.40 21.66
C GLU A 613 0.64 -17.80 23.00
N PHE A 614 0.52 -16.86 23.95
CA PHE A 614 -0.16 -17.11 25.22
C PHE A 614 -1.58 -17.62 24.99
N TRP A 615 -2.40 -16.89 24.24
CA TRP A 615 -3.78 -17.29 23.96
C TRP A 615 -3.86 -18.58 23.12
N GLY A 616 -2.90 -18.82 22.23
CA GLY A 616 -2.76 -20.08 21.49
C GLY A 616 -2.52 -21.28 22.39
N ARG A 617 -1.61 -21.16 23.36
CA ARG A 617 -1.34 -22.21 24.36
C ARG A 617 -2.54 -22.40 25.29
N MET A 618 -3.17 -21.31 25.73
CA MET A 618 -4.39 -21.35 26.55
C MET A 618 -5.50 -22.13 25.84
N SER A 619 -5.76 -21.87 24.56
CA SER A 619 -6.79 -22.56 23.78
C SER A 619 -6.55 -24.08 23.62
N SER A 620 -5.29 -24.52 23.75
CA SER A 620 -4.90 -25.93 23.66
C SER A 620 -4.99 -26.65 25.01
N THR A 621 -5.18 -25.92 26.11
CA THR A 621 -5.20 -26.46 27.46
C THR A 621 -6.60 -26.99 27.77
N LYS A 622 -6.80 -28.32 27.71
CA LYS A 622 -8.07 -28.95 28.08
C LYS A 622 -8.11 -29.27 29.59
N ASN A 623 -9.16 -28.85 30.30
CA ASN A 623 -9.50 -29.17 31.71
C ASN A 623 -8.61 -28.57 32.82
N LYS A 624 -9.26 -28.33 33.99
CA LYS A 624 -8.71 -27.79 35.26
C LYS A 624 -7.43 -28.51 35.77
N GLU A 625 -7.17 -29.76 35.38
CA GLU A 625 -5.94 -30.48 35.75
C GLU A 625 -4.70 -30.02 34.98
N ASN A 626 -4.85 -29.64 33.70
CA ASN A 626 -3.73 -29.13 32.89
C ASN A 626 -3.34 -27.70 33.29
N MET A 627 -4.29 -26.91 33.80
CA MET A 627 -3.99 -25.59 34.35
C MET A 627 -3.20 -25.67 35.67
N LYS A 628 -3.41 -26.72 36.47
CA LYS A 628 -2.54 -27.07 37.60
C LYS A 628 -1.17 -27.59 37.16
N SER A 629 -1.06 -28.22 35.98
CA SER A 629 0.23 -28.60 35.40
C SER A 629 1.01 -27.38 34.92
N TRP A 630 0.35 -26.36 34.35
CA TRP A 630 0.99 -25.08 33.99
C TRP A 630 1.67 -24.44 35.20
N ARG A 631 1.00 -24.42 36.37
CA ARG A 631 1.57 -23.98 37.66
C ARG A 631 2.85 -24.73 38.07
N LYS A 632 3.11 -25.92 37.53
CA LYS A 632 4.31 -26.73 37.83
C LYS A 632 5.42 -26.62 36.78
N THR A 633 5.10 -26.26 35.54
CA THR A 633 6.09 -26.16 34.44
C THR A 633 6.70 -24.77 34.26
N THR A 634 6.19 -23.75 34.95
CA THR A 634 6.72 -22.37 34.92
C THR A 634 7.38 -21.94 36.24
N ALA A 635 7.67 -22.90 37.13
CA ALA A 635 8.45 -22.69 38.35
C ALA A 635 9.92 -23.00 38.13
#